data_AF-A0A6I1W1W6-F1
#
_entry.id   AF-A0A6I1W1W6-F1
#
_cell.length_a   1.000
_cell.length_b   1.000
_cell.length_c   1.000
_cell.angle_alpha   90.00
_cell.angle_beta   90.00
_cell.angle_gamma   90.00
#
_symmetry.space_group_name_H-M   'P 1'
#
loop_
_entity.id
_entity.type
_entity.pdbx_description
1 polymer ?
#
loop_
_entity_poly.entity_id
_entity_poly.type
_entity_poly.pdbx_seq_one_letter_code
_entity_poly.pdbx_strand_id
1 'polypeptide(L)'
;AARLSDIPGVAGIEANISFPNLEAHGQSFGMQAQSTRSVVTLMREVTSLPLWVKLTPNAGEVVPIALAAQDAGADAVVVGN
;
A
#
# COMPACT_ATOMS: atom_id res chain seq x y z
N ALA A 1 8.55 -3.32 -5.31
CA ALA A 1 8.71 -4.39 -4.30
C ALA A 1 9.83 -5.37 -4.65
N ALA A 2 9.76 -6.10 -5.78
CA ALA A 2 10.79 -7.08 -6.18
C ALA A 2 12.24 -6.62 -6.00
N ARG A 3 12.61 -5.50 -6.63
CA ARG A 3 13.98 -4.94 -6.56
C ARG A 3 14.51 -4.65 -5.16
N LEU A 4 13.63 -4.39 -4.19
CA LEU A 4 14.01 -4.15 -2.79
C LEU A 4 14.20 -5.45 -2.00
N SER A 5 13.57 -6.54 -2.47
CA SER A 5 13.59 -7.84 -1.78
C SER A 5 14.96 -8.51 -1.81
N ASP A 6 15.75 -8.21 -2.84
CA ASP A 6 17.07 -8.80 -3.04
C ASP A 6 18.22 -7.93 -2.48
N ILE A 7 17.91 -6.80 -1.83
CA ILE A 7 18.93 -5.88 -1.31
C ILE A 7 19.35 -6.33 0.11
N PRO A 8 20.63 -6.69 0.33
CA PRO A 8 21.11 -7.04 1.66
C PRO A 8 20.86 -5.91 2.67
N GLY A 9 20.28 -6.24 3.82
CA GLY A 9 20.00 -5.30 4.90
C GLY A 9 18.63 -4.60 4.83
N VAL A 10 17.86 -4.78 3.75
CA VAL A 10 16.46 -4.32 3.71
C VAL A 10 15.59 -5.34 4.45
N ALA A 11 15.01 -4.93 5.58
CA ALA A 11 14.21 -5.80 6.45
C ALA A 11 12.70 -5.79 6.15
N GLY A 12 12.23 -4.84 5.33
CA GLY A 12 10.81 -4.64 5.07
C GLY A 12 10.57 -3.49 4.09
N ILE A 13 9.32 -3.33 3.67
CA ILE A 13 8.87 -2.30 2.74
C ILE A 13 7.71 -1.54 3.39
N GLU A 14 7.85 -0.22 3.51
CA GLU A 14 6.72 0.67 3.76
C GLU A 14 6.26 1.28 2.42
N ALA A 15 5.11 0.81 1.93
CA ALA A 15 4.51 1.27 0.69
C ALA A 15 3.68 2.53 0.91
N ASN A 16 4.19 3.67 0.43
CA ASN A 16 3.43 4.91 0.36
C ASN A 16 2.43 4.84 -0.82
N ILE A 17 1.14 4.74 -0.51
CA ILE A 17 0.05 4.72 -1.49
C ILE A 17 -0.70 6.06 -1.60
N SER A 18 -0.23 7.13 -0.94
CA SER A 18 -0.92 8.42 -0.86
C SER A 18 -0.64 9.39 -2.00
N PHE A 19 0.34 9.10 -2.87
CA PHE A 19 0.71 10.01 -3.96
C PHE A 19 -0.37 9.99 -5.06
N PRO A 20 -0.71 11.15 -5.67
CA PRO A 20 -1.69 11.21 -6.74
C PRO A 20 -1.25 10.37 -7.93
N ASN A 21 -2.09 9.42 -8.35
CA ASN A 21 -1.87 8.70 -9.60
C ASN A 21 -2.29 9.60 -10.77
N LEU A 22 -1.31 10.07 -11.55
CA LEU A 22 -1.53 10.96 -12.69
C LEU A 22 -2.40 10.33 -13.78
N GLU A 23 -2.35 9.00 -13.92
CA GLU A 23 -3.15 8.26 -14.90
C GLU A 23 -4.62 8.08 -14.46
N ALA A 24 -4.89 8.22 -13.15
CA ALA A 24 -6.23 8.16 -12.58
C ALA A 24 -6.79 9.55 -12.25
N HIS A 25 -6.51 10.54 -13.09
CA HIS A 25 -6.93 11.94 -12.88
C HIS A 25 -6.47 12.55 -11.53
N GLY A 26 -5.31 12.12 -11.03
CA GLY A 26 -4.75 12.59 -9.76
C GLY A 26 -5.29 11.88 -8.52
N GLN A 27 -6.11 10.83 -8.66
CA GLN A 27 -6.58 10.07 -7.50
C GLN A 27 -5.47 9.16 -6.94
N SER A 28 -5.21 9.25 -5.64
CA SER A 28 -4.27 8.35 -4.96
C SER A 28 -4.86 6.93 -4.82
N PHE A 29 -3.99 5.92 -4.86
CA PHE A 29 -4.37 4.52 -4.60
C PHE A 29 -4.98 4.32 -3.20
N GLY A 30 -4.60 5.15 -2.22
CA GLY A 30 -5.09 5.12 -0.84
C GLY A 30 -6.45 5.80 -0.61
N MET A 31 -7.11 6.30 -1.65
CA MET A 31 -8.40 7.00 -1.50
C MET A 31 -9.63 6.08 -1.60
N GLN A 32 -9.48 4.88 -2.16
CA GLN A 32 -10.57 3.93 -2.36
C GLN A 32 -10.11 2.49 -2.04
N ALA A 33 -11.01 1.69 -1.44
CA ALA A 33 -10.68 0.34 -1.02
C ALA A 33 -10.26 -0.56 -2.19
N GLN A 34 -10.94 -0.43 -3.34
CA GLN A 34 -10.63 -1.22 -4.52
C GLN A 34 -9.23 -0.93 -5.09
N SER A 35 -8.86 0.34 -5.23
CA SER A 35 -7.53 0.72 -5.73
C SER A 35 -6.43 0.33 -4.73
N THR A 36 -6.69 0.45 -3.44
CA THR A 36 -5.79 -0.05 -2.38
C THR A 36 -5.57 -1.56 -2.49
N ARG A 37 -6.65 -2.35 -2.60
CA ARG A 37 -6.55 -3.80 -2.78
C ARG A 37 -5.69 -4.15 -4.00
N SER A 38 -5.98 -3.55 -5.15
CA SER A 38 -5.25 -3.82 -6.40
C SER A 38 -3.75 -3.55 -6.28
N VAL A 39 -3.36 -2.38 -5.75
CA VAL A 39 -1.93 -2.04 -5.66
C VAL A 39 -1.20 -2.90 -4.63
N VAL A 40 -1.85 -3.23 -3.51
CA VAL A 40 -1.24 -4.07 -2.46
C VAL A 40 -1.08 -5.51 -2.93
N THR A 41 -2.07 -6.07 -3.64
CA THR A 41 -1.95 -7.41 -4.25
C THR A 41 -0.74 -7.49 -5.18
N LEU A 42 -0.59 -6.51 -6.09
CA LEU A 42 0.54 -6.47 -7.03
C LEU A 42 1.90 -6.35 -6.32
N MET A 43 1.97 -5.62 -5.20
CA MET A 43 3.18 -5.54 -4.40
C MET A 43 3.47 -6.86 -3.67
N ARG A 44 2.45 -7.49 -3.10
CA ARG A 44 2.56 -8.75 -2.36
C ARG A 44 3.01 -9.90 -3.25
N GLU A 45 2.53 -9.97 -4.49
CA GLU A 45 2.89 -11.01 -5.47
C GLU A 45 4.39 -11.06 -5.79
N VAL A 46 5.11 -9.96 -5.58
CA VAL A 46 6.51 -9.81 -6.03
C VAL A 46 7.50 -9.60 -4.89
N THR A 47 7.10 -9.82 -3.63
CA THR A 47 8.00 -9.80 -2.48
C THR A 47 7.51 -10.74 -1.40
N SER A 48 8.42 -11.26 -0.58
CA SER A 48 8.10 -11.96 0.68
C SER A 48 8.52 -11.16 1.92
N LEU A 49 9.10 -9.97 1.75
CA LEU A 49 9.44 -9.08 2.86
C LEU A 49 8.18 -8.62 3.60
N PRO A 50 8.29 -8.24 4.89
CA PRO A 50 7.25 -7.51 5.59
C PRO A 50 6.78 -6.31 4.76
N LEU A 51 5.48 -6.24 4.48
CA LEU A 51 4.86 -5.21 3.66
C LEU A 51 3.93 -4.36 4.52
N TRP A 52 4.36 -3.16 4.85
CA TRP A 52 3.57 -2.17 5.58
C TRP A 52 2.95 -1.19 4.60
N VAL A 53 1.67 -0.88 4.74
CA VAL A 53 0.97 0.04 3.84
C VAL A 53 0.68 1.36 4.56
N LYS A 54 1.25 2.45 4.06
CA LYS A 54 1.10 3.79 4.64
C LYS A 54 -0.16 4.47 4.10
N LEU A 55 -1.13 4.68 4.97
CA LEU A 55 -2.46 5.20 4.67
C LEU A 55 -2.47 6.73 4.67
N THR A 56 -3.20 7.32 3.72
CA THR A 56 -3.44 8.76 3.70
C THR A 56 -4.49 9.16 4.75
N PRO A 57 -4.29 10.25 5.51
CA PRO A 57 -5.31 10.77 6.40
C PRO A 57 -6.46 11.45 5.64
N ASN A 58 -6.29 11.71 4.33
CA ASN A 58 -7.27 12.39 3.49
C ASN A 58 -8.33 11.45 2.92
N ALA A 59 -8.25 10.15 3.19
CA ALA A 59 -9.30 9.22 2.81
C ALA A 59 -10.58 9.54 3.61
N GLY A 60 -11.75 9.50 2.95
CA GLY A 60 -13.03 9.80 3.62
C GLY A 60 -13.32 8.85 4.78
N GLU A 61 -13.21 7.54 4.53
CA GLU A 61 -13.27 6.50 5.57
C GLU A 61 -12.01 5.64 5.54
N VAL A 62 -11.25 5.63 6.64
CA VAL A 62 -9.98 4.88 6.72
C VAL A 62 -10.18 3.38 6.93
N VAL A 63 -11.28 2.96 7.58
CA VAL A 63 -11.52 1.55 7.92
C VAL A 63 -11.62 0.66 6.68
N PRO A 64 -12.42 1.01 5.63
CA PRO A 64 -12.46 0.20 4.41
C PRO A 64 -11.12 0.11 3.68
N ILE A 65 -10.30 1.17 3.74
CA ILE A 65 -8.96 1.20 3.15
C ILE A 65 -8.01 0.25 3.90
N ALA A 66 -8.01 0.33 5.23
CA ALA A 66 -7.16 -0.53 6.06
C ALA A 66 -7.52 -2.02 5.89
N LEU A 67 -8.81 -2.35 5.85
CA LEU A 67 -9.29 -3.71 5.58
C LEU A 67 -8.88 -4.19 4.19
N ALA A 68 -9.00 -3.33 3.17
CA ALA A 68 -8.58 -3.67 1.81
C ALA A 68 -7.07 -3.94 1.71
N ALA A 69 -6.24 -3.19 2.45
CA ALA A 69 -4.81 -3.44 2.53
C ALA A 69 -4.51 -4.77 3.22
N GLN A 70 -5.15 -5.04 4.37
CA GLN A 70 -5.01 -6.30 5.10
C GLN A 70 -5.39 -7.51 4.23
N ASP A 71 -6.57 -7.49 3.61
CA ASP A 71 -7.06 -8.59 2.77
C ASP A 71 -6.19 -8.83 1.53
N ALA A 72 -5.47 -7.81 1.07
CA ALA A 72 -4.54 -7.89 -0.05
C ALA A 72 -3.13 -8.37 0.34
N GLY A 73 -2.89 -8.63 1.63
CA GLY A 73 -1.65 -9.20 2.14
C GLY A 73 -0.68 -8.20 2.76
N ALA A 74 -1.14 -7.00 3.17
CA ALA A 74 -0.36 -6.13 4.03
C ALA A 74 -0.16 -6.77 5.42
N ASP A 75 1.08 -6.78 5.90
CA ASP A 75 1.44 -7.30 7.23
C ASP A 75 1.15 -6.28 8.34
N ALA A 76 1.14 -4.99 7.97
CA ALA A 76 0.74 -3.89 8.86
C ALA A 76 0.17 -2.71 8.06
N VAL A 77 -0.59 -1.85 8.75
CA VAL A 77 -0.97 -0.53 8.27
C VAL A 77 -0.27 0.55 9.10
N VAL A 78 0.25 1.57 8.43
CA VAL A 78 0.79 2.78 9.07
C VAL A 78 -0.22 3.90 8.84
N VAL A 79 -0.73 4.48 9.93
CA VAL A 79 -1.85 5.42 9.86
C VAL A 79 -1.33 6.86 9.82
N GLY A 80 -1.58 7.54 8.70
CA GLY A 80 -1.13 8.91 8.43
C GLY A 80 0.13 8.93 7.57
N ASN A 81 0.18 9.83 6.59
CA ASN A 81 1.38 10.10 5.78
C ASN A 81 2.05 11.39 6.20
#